data_AF-A0A179BLS3-F1
#
_entry.id   AF-A0A179BLS3-F1
#
_cell.length_a   1.000
_cell.length_b   1.000
_cell.length_c   1.000
_cell.angle_alpha   90.00
_cell.angle_beta   90.00
_cell.angle_gamma   90.00
#
_symmetry.space_group_name_H-M   'P 1'
#
loop_
_entity.id
_entity.type
_entity.pdbx_description
1 polymer ?
#
loop_
_entity_poly.entity_id
_entity_poly.type
_entity_poly.pdbx_seq_one_letter_code
_entity_poly.pdbx_strand_id
1 'polypeptide(L)'
;MPPDIAMRNAMFDLQKGRYREAIGAFQMVWGNDRAPVMMRSDALSNAAVCHLRLHEWKSAEDSARAAVEMDPAHVDAWFNLAGSLKEQGQVLDALHAFRKVCELHPQRMDGWRYRAELAEGLGLWEEAVDAWSVVYQKMANGRAFEGRIVCMVHAGKAPLVDEETALYLDQHKTENLARYLRVLVLSDLQRFDEAVVLTHKMHGPAVDQLVAWVLIHAGYLIEARERVKGLPECARAHALRIMAAEGPEVIERIADALTYLSTPRKDHPQDIADLHFRLARIAEEQSTPAAAMQHYHAAHRIMAVSQPFSEEGHHQLDTWIRLRPWLQLAPPAPRDGPQWIFIVGMPRSGTTLLEQILDMHPAFHGAGELHDMATVAQRYYATGNGEAVLQACDAFSRKGSNLAPRAAWCIDKMPHNFVHAGMILHLFPRARVIWCRRDRMDNCTSIYRQHFRGIHPYAHDLGTLGRYFRWHEEVMEGYREDYPQRVLEVSYEALVDDMPGTVTDLLRALGKDWDPACARFYENPRRILTASQGQVNKPIYRDTVGSWKRYRDYVEPLLLEEPVMSDSANESQRR
;
A
#
# COMPACT_ATOMS: atom_id res chain seq x y z
N MET A 1 12.45 -26.39 61.56
CA MET A 1 12.20 -27.70 60.91
C MET A 1 13.37 -27.97 59.96
N PRO A 2 13.92 -29.19 59.89
CA PRO A 2 14.93 -29.56 58.89
C PRO A 2 14.44 -29.30 57.44
N PRO A 3 15.31 -28.82 56.51
CA PRO A 3 14.90 -28.45 55.15
C PRO A 3 14.24 -29.58 54.36
N ASP A 4 14.70 -30.82 54.56
CA ASP A 4 14.15 -32.03 53.94
C ASP A 4 12.72 -32.35 54.38
N ILE A 5 12.42 -32.16 55.66
CA ILE A 5 11.07 -32.32 56.18
C ILE A 5 10.16 -31.20 55.66
N ALA A 6 10.65 -29.96 55.65
CA ALA A 6 9.91 -28.82 55.12
C ALA A 6 9.59 -28.98 53.61
N MET A 7 10.55 -29.45 52.81
CA MET A 7 10.36 -29.72 51.38
C MET A 7 9.32 -30.82 51.12
N ARG A 8 9.34 -31.91 51.89
CA ARG A 8 8.35 -32.98 51.78
C ARG A 8 6.94 -32.50 52.12
N ASN A 9 6.80 -31.72 53.20
CA ASN A 9 5.52 -31.13 53.57
C ASN A 9 5.01 -30.18 52.49
N ALA A 10 5.87 -29.31 51.96
CA ALA A 10 5.53 -28.39 50.89
C ALA A 10 5.05 -29.12 49.63
N MET A 11 5.74 -30.19 49.23
CA MET A 11 5.35 -31.01 48.08
C MET A 11 4.00 -31.72 48.30
N PHE A 12 3.73 -32.18 49.52
CA PHE A 12 2.44 -32.76 49.89
C PHE A 12 1.29 -31.74 49.80
N ASP A 13 1.51 -30.53 50.30
CA ASP A 13 0.52 -29.45 50.22
C ASP A 13 0.27 -29.01 48.77
N LEU A 14 1.33 -28.90 47.96
CA LEU A 14 1.22 -28.62 46.52
C LEU A 14 0.35 -29.67 45.80
N GLN A 15 0.60 -30.96 46.05
CA GLN A 15 -0.20 -32.05 45.46
C GLN A 15 -1.67 -32.03 45.90
N LYS A 16 -1.95 -31.51 47.11
CA LYS A 16 -3.31 -31.35 47.64
C LYS A 16 -3.99 -30.05 47.21
N GLY A 17 -3.32 -29.21 46.41
CA GLY A 17 -3.83 -27.91 45.98
C GLY A 17 -3.89 -26.85 47.09
N ARG A 18 -3.21 -27.09 48.22
CA ARG A 18 -3.08 -26.14 49.33
C ARG A 18 -1.92 -25.19 49.07
N TYR A 19 -2.11 -24.31 48.09
CA TYR A 19 -1.01 -23.51 47.52
C TYR A 19 -0.38 -22.52 48.52
N ARG A 20 -1.17 -21.90 49.42
CA ARG A 20 -0.62 -20.94 50.40
C ARG A 20 0.18 -21.63 51.48
N GLU A 21 -0.29 -22.78 51.95
CA GLU A 21 0.42 -23.63 52.91
C GLU A 21 1.71 -24.17 52.30
N ALA A 22 1.66 -24.60 51.04
CA ALA A 22 2.84 -25.03 50.28
C ALA A 22 3.88 -23.91 50.15
N ILE A 23 3.47 -22.68 49.78
CA ILE A 23 4.37 -21.52 49.70
C ILE A 23 5.06 -21.26 51.04
N GLY A 24 4.31 -21.27 52.15
CA GLY A 24 4.89 -21.08 53.49
C GLY A 24 5.92 -22.15 53.85
N ALA A 25 5.65 -23.41 53.48
CA ALA A 25 6.59 -24.51 53.70
C ALA A 25 7.83 -24.43 52.78
N PHE A 26 7.67 -24.05 51.51
CA PHE A 26 8.79 -23.80 50.60
C PHE A 26 9.66 -22.64 51.07
N GLN A 27 9.06 -21.60 51.68
CA GLN A 27 9.80 -20.45 52.23
C GLN A 27 10.78 -20.85 53.34
N MET A 28 10.39 -21.83 54.17
CA MET A 28 11.29 -22.39 55.17
C MET A 28 12.49 -23.13 54.58
N VAL A 29 12.37 -23.63 53.33
CA VAL A 29 13.45 -24.29 52.61
C VAL A 29 14.38 -23.27 51.97
N TRP A 30 13.86 -22.36 51.15
CA TRP A 30 14.72 -21.41 50.43
C TRP A 30 15.35 -20.35 51.33
N GLY A 31 14.69 -19.99 52.44
CA GLY A 31 15.23 -19.07 53.44
C GLY A 31 16.25 -19.68 54.40
N ASN A 32 16.56 -20.97 54.27
CA ASN A 32 17.54 -21.66 55.11
C ASN A 32 18.89 -21.77 54.39
N ASP A 33 19.85 -20.93 54.76
CA ASP A 33 21.19 -20.91 54.14
C ASP A 33 21.98 -22.22 54.28
N ARG A 34 21.57 -23.12 55.19
CA ARG A 34 22.19 -24.44 55.34
C ARG A 34 21.63 -25.47 54.35
N ALA A 35 20.55 -25.15 53.64
CA ALA A 35 19.98 -26.02 52.62
C ALA A 35 20.82 -25.97 51.32
N PRO A 36 21.03 -27.11 50.63
CA PRO A 36 21.74 -27.13 49.35
C PRO A 36 21.13 -26.16 48.33
N VAL A 37 21.96 -25.53 47.50
CA VAL A 37 21.53 -24.56 46.48
C VAL A 37 20.44 -25.15 45.57
N MET A 38 20.64 -26.37 45.04
CA MET A 38 19.63 -27.05 44.21
C MET A 38 18.28 -27.19 44.93
N MET A 39 18.29 -27.59 46.20
CA MET A 39 17.07 -27.77 46.99
C MET A 39 16.33 -26.46 47.25
N ARG A 40 17.07 -25.36 47.46
CA ARG A 40 16.50 -24.02 47.60
C ARG A 40 15.92 -23.51 46.29
N SER A 41 16.61 -23.76 45.17
CA SER A 41 16.10 -23.44 43.83
C SER A 41 14.84 -24.23 43.47
N ASP A 42 14.78 -25.53 43.80
CA ASP A 42 13.58 -26.36 43.68
C ASP A 42 12.40 -25.82 44.48
N ALA A 43 12.65 -25.38 45.72
CA ALA A 43 11.61 -24.77 46.54
C ALA A 43 11.07 -23.47 45.93
N LEU A 44 11.95 -22.60 45.43
CA LEU A 44 11.57 -21.35 44.74
C LEU A 44 10.80 -21.61 43.44
N SER A 45 11.25 -22.57 42.63
CA SER A 45 10.58 -22.97 41.37
C SER A 45 9.17 -23.51 41.64
N ASN A 46 9.01 -24.38 42.63
CA ASN A 46 7.69 -24.90 43.00
C ASN A 46 6.78 -23.85 43.66
N ALA A 47 7.35 -22.87 44.37
CA ALA A 47 6.60 -21.73 44.87
C ALA A 47 6.07 -20.84 43.74
N ALA A 48 6.86 -20.65 42.67
CA ALA A 48 6.40 -19.97 41.47
C ALA A 48 5.18 -20.68 40.85
N VAL A 49 5.19 -22.02 40.80
CA VAL A 49 4.01 -22.80 40.37
C VAL A 49 2.79 -22.51 41.25
N CYS A 50 2.96 -22.47 42.58
CA CYS A 50 1.87 -22.15 43.50
C CYS A 50 1.30 -20.75 43.24
N HIS A 51 2.15 -19.74 43.08
CA HIS A 51 1.74 -18.38 42.77
C HIS A 51 1.03 -18.29 41.41
N LEU A 52 1.49 -19.01 40.37
CA LEU A 52 0.77 -19.12 39.09
C LEU A 52 -0.63 -19.70 39.26
N ARG A 53 -0.80 -20.74 40.08
CA ARG A 53 -2.12 -21.34 40.36
C ARG A 53 -3.05 -20.41 41.13
N LEU A 54 -2.50 -19.46 41.89
CA LEU A 54 -3.23 -18.43 42.61
C LEU A 54 -3.46 -17.15 41.79
N HIS A 55 -2.99 -17.10 40.54
CA HIS A 55 -3.02 -15.90 39.69
C HIS A 55 -2.19 -14.72 40.25
N GLU A 56 -1.18 -15.01 41.07
CA GLU A 56 -0.28 -14.03 41.70
C GLU A 56 0.97 -13.83 40.82
N TRP A 57 0.78 -13.26 39.62
CA TRP A 57 1.77 -13.26 38.54
C TRP A 57 3.12 -12.66 38.90
N LYS A 58 3.12 -11.55 39.64
CA LYS A 58 4.36 -10.88 40.04
C LYS A 58 5.15 -11.70 41.06
N SER A 59 4.48 -12.28 42.04
CA SER A 59 5.10 -13.17 43.03
C SER A 59 5.64 -14.46 42.39
N ALA A 60 4.96 -14.96 41.36
CA ALA A 60 5.43 -16.09 40.56
C ALA A 60 6.72 -15.75 39.81
N GLU A 61 6.76 -14.59 39.15
CA GLU A 61 7.94 -14.09 38.47
C GLU A 61 9.12 -13.91 39.45
N ASP A 62 8.90 -13.27 40.59
CA ASP A 62 9.95 -13.01 41.58
C ASP A 62 10.53 -14.31 42.14
N SER A 63 9.67 -15.29 42.43
CA SER A 63 10.08 -16.62 42.90
C SER A 63 10.86 -17.39 41.82
N ALA A 64 10.38 -17.38 40.57
CA ALA A 64 11.05 -18.06 39.47
C ALA A 64 12.38 -17.38 39.09
N ARG A 65 12.44 -16.05 39.15
CA ARG A 65 13.66 -15.25 38.92
C ARG A 65 14.72 -15.56 39.96
N ALA A 66 14.33 -15.59 41.24
CA ALA A 66 15.24 -16.01 42.32
C ALA A 66 15.74 -17.45 42.13
N ALA A 67 14.89 -18.36 41.63
CA ALA A 67 15.30 -19.73 41.35
C ALA A 67 16.37 -19.81 40.24
N VAL A 68 16.21 -19.07 39.14
CA VAL A 68 17.18 -19.07 38.02
C VAL A 68 18.47 -18.30 38.35
N GLU A 69 18.42 -17.26 39.18
CA GLU A 69 19.62 -16.58 39.68
C GLU A 69 20.44 -17.49 40.58
N MET A 70 19.75 -18.33 41.37
CA MET A 70 20.37 -19.29 42.27
C MET A 70 20.94 -20.52 41.55
N ASP A 71 20.20 -21.04 40.56
CA ASP A 71 20.64 -22.14 39.72
C ASP A 71 20.27 -21.86 38.25
N PRO A 72 21.20 -21.28 37.47
CA PRO A 72 20.96 -20.97 36.07
C PRO A 72 20.69 -22.17 35.16
N ALA A 73 21.01 -23.40 35.60
CA ALA A 73 20.77 -24.63 34.84
C ALA A 73 19.40 -25.25 35.13
N HIS A 74 18.61 -24.67 36.05
CA HIS A 74 17.32 -25.19 36.45
C HIS A 74 16.23 -24.96 35.39
N VAL A 75 15.95 -25.99 34.60
CA VAL A 75 15.00 -25.95 33.47
C VAL A 75 13.56 -25.59 33.89
N ASP A 76 13.03 -26.21 34.95
CA ASP A 76 11.66 -25.93 35.43
C ASP A 76 11.51 -24.48 35.94
N ALA A 77 12.54 -23.93 36.59
CA ALA A 77 12.55 -22.53 37.01
C ALA A 77 12.47 -21.57 35.80
N TRP A 78 13.26 -21.82 34.75
CA TRP A 78 13.17 -21.05 33.50
C TRP A 78 11.80 -21.17 32.84
N PHE A 79 11.20 -22.36 32.85
CA PHE A 79 9.86 -22.58 32.30
C PHE A 79 8.78 -21.82 33.09
N ASN A 80 8.86 -21.86 34.42
CA ASN A 80 7.93 -21.13 35.30
C ASN A 80 8.12 -19.61 35.20
N LEU A 81 9.35 -19.14 35.02
CA LEU A 81 9.64 -17.73 34.74
C LEU A 81 8.99 -17.29 33.41
N ALA A 82 9.17 -18.08 32.35
CA ALA A 82 8.58 -17.82 31.04
C ALA A 82 7.04 -17.77 31.09
N GLY A 83 6.42 -18.72 31.80
CA GLY A 83 4.98 -18.73 32.04
C GLY A 83 4.50 -17.49 32.80
N SER A 84 5.20 -17.10 33.86
CA SER A 84 4.86 -15.92 34.67
C SER A 84 4.96 -14.61 33.89
N LEU A 85 5.97 -14.47 33.03
CA LEU A 85 6.15 -13.30 32.16
C LEU A 85 5.07 -13.24 31.07
N LYS A 86 4.70 -14.39 30.50
CA LYS A 86 3.64 -14.49 29.49
C LYS A 86 2.28 -14.03 30.03
N GLU A 87 1.88 -14.49 31.22
CA GLU A 87 0.59 -14.09 31.83
C GLU A 87 0.54 -12.59 32.17
N GLN A 88 1.70 -11.94 32.32
CA GLN A 88 1.82 -10.49 32.49
C GLN A 88 1.88 -9.70 31.16
N GLY A 89 1.85 -10.38 30.00
CA GLY A 89 2.00 -9.73 28.69
C GLY A 89 3.43 -9.31 28.35
N GLN A 90 4.44 -9.73 29.12
CA GLN A 90 5.86 -9.47 28.85
C GLN A 90 6.39 -10.49 27.83
N VAL A 91 5.89 -10.40 26.60
CA VAL A 91 6.07 -11.42 25.55
C VAL A 91 7.53 -11.64 25.15
N LEU A 92 8.33 -10.57 25.05
CA LEU A 92 9.75 -10.65 24.66
C LEU A 92 10.61 -11.37 25.72
N ASP A 93 10.40 -11.05 27.00
CA ASP A 93 11.12 -11.68 28.10
C ASP A 93 10.69 -13.13 28.29
N ALA A 94 9.39 -13.42 28.11
CA ALA A 94 8.88 -14.79 28.08
C ALA A 94 9.54 -15.61 26.95
N LEU A 95 9.65 -15.05 25.74
CA LEU A 95 10.33 -15.70 24.62
C LEU A 95 11.82 -15.97 24.94
N HIS A 96 12.51 -15.01 25.56
CA HIS A 96 13.89 -15.22 26.01
C HIS A 96 14.00 -16.39 27.01
N ALA A 97 13.12 -16.44 28.00
CA ALA A 97 13.11 -17.53 28.97
C ALA A 97 12.79 -18.89 28.33
N PHE A 98 11.86 -18.97 27.36
CA PHE A 98 11.61 -20.21 26.61
C PHE A 98 12.77 -20.62 25.71
N ARG A 99 13.55 -19.69 25.14
CA ARG A 99 14.82 -20.02 24.46
C ARG A 99 15.79 -20.73 25.41
N LYS A 100 15.91 -20.25 26.66
CA LYS A 100 16.72 -20.90 27.70
C LYS A 100 16.23 -22.31 28.06
N VAL A 101 14.92 -22.52 28.18
CA VAL A 101 14.36 -23.87 28.36
C VAL A 101 14.79 -24.80 27.22
N CYS A 102 14.70 -24.34 25.97
CA CYS A 102 15.06 -25.13 24.79
C CYS A 102 16.58 -25.42 24.72
N GLU A 103 17.42 -24.46 25.11
CA GLU A 103 18.88 -24.62 25.18
C GLU A 103 19.28 -25.65 26.24
N LEU A 104 18.71 -25.57 27.44
CA LEU A 104 19.06 -26.44 28.57
C LEU A 104 18.48 -27.85 28.44
N HIS A 105 17.28 -27.98 27.86
CA HIS A 105 16.63 -29.29 27.71
C HIS A 105 15.94 -29.46 26.35
N PRO A 106 16.70 -29.74 25.27
CA PRO A 106 16.18 -29.81 23.91
C PRO A 106 15.07 -30.85 23.67
N GLN A 107 14.95 -31.89 24.52
CA GLN A 107 13.89 -32.90 24.40
C GLN A 107 12.53 -32.45 24.98
N ARG A 108 12.47 -31.27 25.63
CA ARG A 108 11.27 -30.75 26.26
C ARG A 108 10.40 -29.98 25.25
N MET A 109 9.43 -30.67 24.66
CA MET A 109 8.64 -30.14 23.53
C MET A 109 7.65 -29.02 23.88
N ASP A 110 7.16 -28.96 25.12
CA ASP A 110 6.36 -27.83 25.61
C ASP A 110 7.15 -26.52 25.56
N GLY A 111 8.45 -26.54 25.85
CA GLY A 111 9.33 -25.37 25.68
C GLY A 111 9.40 -24.89 24.23
N TRP A 112 9.63 -25.81 23.29
CA TRP A 112 9.67 -25.50 21.86
C TRP A 112 8.33 -25.01 21.33
N ARG A 113 7.21 -25.62 21.76
CA ARG A 113 5.86 -25.18 21.37
C ARG A 113 5.59 -23.75 21.83
N TYR A 114 5.85 -23.42 23.10
CA TYR A 114 5.63 -22.06 23.59
C TYR A 114 6.57 -21.04 22.96
N ARG A 115 7.82 -21.42 22.66
CA ARG A 115 8.73 -20.59 21.87
C ARG A 115 8.15 -20.28 20.49
N ALA A 116 7.63 -21.30 19.81
CA ALA A 116 7.06 -21.16 18.48
C ALA A 116 5.82 -20.25 18.47
N GLU A 117 4.88 -20.48 19.39
CA GLU A 117 3.65 -19.67 19.53
C GLU A 117 3.95 -18.19 19.85
N LEU A 118 4.92 -17.92 20.72
CA LEU A 118 5.30 -16.54 21.04
C LEU A 118 6.05 -15.86 19.89
N ALA A 119 6.94 -16.58 19.19
CA ALA A 119 7.65 -16.07 18.02
C ALA A 119 6.66 -15.75 16.87
N GLU A 120 5.67 -16.61 16.65
CA GLU A 120 4.56 -16.40 15.71
C GLU A 120 3.77 -15.13 16.07
N GLY A 121 3.37 -14.97 17.32
CA GLY A 121 2.66 -13.76 17.79
C GLY A 121 3.47 -12.46 17.67
N LEU A 122 4.80 -12.56 17.65
CA LEU A 122 5.72 -11.43 17.46
C LEU A 122 6.12 -11.19 15.99
N GLY A 123 5.67 -12.05 15.06
CA GLY A 123 6.06 -11.98 13.65
C GLY A 123 7.53 -12.37 13.38
N LEU A 124 8.17 -13.08 14.31
CA LEU A 124 9.51 -13.64 14.14
C LEU A 124 9.45 -14.95 13.36
N TRP A 125 9.07 -14.87 12.08
CA TRP A 125 8.65 -16.02 11.28
C TRP A 125 9.72 -17.12 11.17
N GLU A 126 10.98 -16.76 10.92
CA GLU A 126 12.08 -17.73 10.81
C GLU A 126 12.28 -18.54 12.10
N GLU A 127 12.27 -17.86 13.25
CA GLU A 127 12.40 -18.54 14.54
C GLU A 127 11.18 -19.41 14.86
N ALA A 128 9.98 -18.94 14.51
CA ALA A 128 8.77 -19.72 14.68
C ALA A 128 8.80 -20.99 13.80
N VAL A 129 9.28 -20.89 12.55
CA VAL A 129 9.48 -22.05 11.66
C VAL A 129 10.47 -23.04 12.28
N ASP A 130 11.62 -22.57 12.78
CA ASP A 130 12.62 -23.43 13.40
C ASP A 130 12.05 -24.18 14.61
N ALA A 131 11.36 -23.47 15.50
CA ALA A 131 10.77 -24.06 16.70
C ALA A 131 9.64 -25.04 16.36
N TRP A 132 8.72 -24.67 15.45
CA TRP A 132 7.67 -25.58 14.98
C TRP A 132 8.23 -26.80 14.25
N SER A 133 9.34 -26.67 13.54
CA SER A 133 10.02 -27.79 12.87
C SER A 133 10.52 -28.83 13.87
N VAL A 134 11.09 -28.39 15.00
CA VAL A 134 11.52 -29.30 16.08
C VAL A 134 10.31 -30.03 16.68
N VAL A 135 9.22 -29.31 16.97
CA VAL A 135 7.99 -29.92 17.51
C VAL A 135 7.41 -30.92 16.53
N TYR A 136 7.33 -30.57 15.24
CA TYR A 136 6.79 -31.43 14.20
C TYR A 136 7.61 -32.70 14.01
N GLN A 137 8.94 -32.62 14.00
CA GLN A 137 9.82 -33.80 13.89
C GLN A 137 9.64 -34.81 15.03
N LYS A 138 9.26 -34.34 16.23
CA LYS A 138 9.16 -35.19 17.42
C LYS A 138 7.74 -35.70 17.69
N MET A 139 6.73 -34.88 17.42
CA MET A 139 5.33 -35.19 17.75
C MET A 139 4.48 -35.54 16.52
N ALA A 140 4.92 -35.16 15.31
CA ALA A 140 4.24 -35.40 14.03
C ALA A 140 2.71 -35.21 14.09
N ASN A 141 2.25 -34.11 14.70
CA ASN A 141 0.83 -33.81 14.86
C ASN A 141 0.38 -32.64 13.98
N GLY A 142 -0.93 -32.57 13.71
CA GLY A 142 -1.50 -31.55 12.81
C GLY A 142 -1.27 -30.12 13.28
N ARG A 143 -1.23 -29.86 14.60
CA ARG A 143 -0.98 -28.50 15.13
C ARG A 143 0.44 -28.01 14.85
N ALA A 144 1.44 -28.88 15.01
CA ALA A 144 2.83 -28.53 14.71
C ALA A 144 3.06 -28.37 13.21
N PHE A 145 2.38 -29.19 12.39
CA PHE A 145 2.37 -29.02 10.94
C PHE A 145 1.77 -27.66 10.54
N GLU A 146 0.58 -27.34 11.06
CA GLU A 146 -0.10 -26.06 10.81
C GLU A 146 0.78 -24.86 11.17
N GLY A 147 1.27 -24.80 12.41
CA GLY A 147 2.10 -23.68 12.88
C GLY A 147 3.35 -23.49 12.03
N ARG A 148 4.00 -24.61 11.64
CA ARG A 148 5.17 -24.57 10.75
C ARG A 148 4.83 -24.00 9.38
N ILE A 149 3.79 -24.54 8.72
CA ILE A 149 3.42 -24.12 7.36
C ILE A 149 2.98 -22.66 7.31
N VAL A 150 2.14 -22.22 8.26
CA VAL A 150 1.71 -20.82 8.34
C VAL A 150 2.91 -19.88 8.49
N CYS A 151 3.85 -20.20 9.38
CA CYS A 151 5.05 -19.39 9.56
C CYS A 151 5.95 -19.42 8.31
N MET A 152 6.04 -20.54 7.59
CA MET A 152 6.80 -20.63 6.34
C MET A 152 6.20 -19.76 5.23
N VAL A 153 4.87 -19.67 5.13
CA VAL A 153 4.18 -18.76 4.21
C VAL A 153 4.57 -17.31 4.52
N HIS A 154 4.49 -16.90 5.78
CA HIS A 154 4.87 -15.55 6.21
C HIS A 154 6.38 -15.26 6.07
N ALA A 155 7.23 -16.28 6.18
CA ALA A 155 8.66 -16.19 5.89
C ALA A 155 8.99 -16.15 4.38
N GLY A 156 7.99 -16.22 3.49
CA GLY A 156 8.21 -16.17 2.04
C GLY A 156 8.77 -17.46 1.44
N LYS A 157 8.63 -18.61 2.12
CA LYS A 157 9.14 -19.92 1.70
C LYS A 157 8.14 -20.71 0.84
N ALA A 158 7.44 -20.02 -0.06
CA ALA A 158 6.31 -20.57 -0.84
C ALA A 158 6.62 -21.90 -1.57
N PRO A 159 7.74 -22.10 -2.28
CA PRO A 159 8.03 -23.37 -2.95
C PRO A 159 8.14 -24.56 -1.99
N LEU A 160 8.79 -24.37 -0.84
CA LEU A 160 8.93 -25.40 0.19
C LEU A 160 7.58 -25.75 0.82
N VAL A 161 6.71 -24.74 1.01
CA VAL A 161 5.35 -24.98 1.51
C VAL A 161 4.55 -25.85 0.54
N ASP A 162 4.62 -25.63 -0.77
CA ASP A 162 3.93 -26.48 -1.76
C ASP A 162 4.42 -27.94 -1.67
N GLU A 163 5.74 -28.16 -1.63
CA GLU A 163 6.32 -29.51 -1.50
C GLU A 163 5.86 -30.22 -0.22
N GLU A 164 5.96 -29.54 0.93
CA GLU A 164 5.61 -30.13 2.22
C GLU A 164 4.10 -30.41 2.35
N THR A 165 3.26 -29.48 1.90
CA THR A 165 1.81 -29.69 1.91
C THR A 165 1.37 -30.75 0.92
N ALA A 166 2.06 -30.90 -0.22
CA ALA A 166 1.82 -31.99 -1.17
C ALA A 166 2.11 -33.36 -0.52
N LEU A 167 3.27 -33.50 0.11
CA LEU A 167 3.68 -34.73 0.80
C LEU A 167 2.72 -35.07 1.95
N TYR A 168 2.35 -34.07 2.74
CA TYR A 168 1.43 -34.26 3.86
C TYR A 168 0.05 -34.69 3.40
N LEU A 169 -0.49 -34.12 2.31
CA LEU A 169 -1.78 -34.49 1.76
C LEU A 169 -1.82 -35.90 1.16
N ASP A 170 -0.69 -36.45 0.72
CA ASP A 170 -0.62 -37.84 0.27
C ASP A 170 -0.87 -38.82 1.43
N GLN A 171 -0.34 -38.49 2.61
CA GLN A 171 -0.51 -39.25 3.85
C GLN A 171 -1.85 -38.96 4.56
N HIS A 172 -2.34 -37.72 4.45
CA HIS A 172 -3.51 -37.20 5.16
C HIS A 172 -4.58 -36.64 4.20
N LYS A 173 -5.12 -37.52 3.35
CA LYS A 173 -6.00 -37.15 2.21
C LYS A 173 -7.27 -36.38 2.58
N THR A 174 -7.74 -36.44 3.82
CA THR A 174 -8.96 -35.75 4.28
C THR A 174 -8.69 -34.39 4.93
N GLU A 175 -7.44 -33.95 5.04
CA GLU A 175 -7.11 -32.74 5.81
C GLU A 175 -7.37 -31.45 5.02
N ASN A 176 -8.40 -30.71 5.43
CA ASN A 176 -8.87 -29.52 4.72
C ASN A 176 -7.95 -28.31 4.88
N LEU A 177 -7.25 -28.20 6.02
CA LEU A 177 -6.38 -27.06 6.30
C LEU A 177 -5.10 -27.08 5.44
N ALA A 178 -4.43 -28.24 5.36
CA ALA A 178 -3.26 -28.41 4.49
C ALA A 178 -3.60 -28.10 3.02
N ARG A 179 -4.79 -28.52 2.57
CA ARG A 179 -5.32 -28.21 1.23
C ARG A 179 -5.55 -26.70 1.03
N TYR A 180 -6.14 -26.04 2.02
CA TYR A 180 -6.37 -24.60 1.99
C TYR A 180 -5.05 -23.82 1.90
N LEU A 181 -4.08 -24.13 2.75
CA LEU A 181 -2.77 -23.48 2.76
C LEU A 181 -2.02 -23.70 1.44
N ARG A 182 -2.09 -24.92 0.89
CA ARG A 182 -1.50 -25.22 -0.42
C ARG A 182 -2.12 -24.41 -1.57
N VAL A 183 -3.44 -24.24 -1.57
CA VAL A 183 -4.15 -23.40 -2.57
C VAL A 183 -3.67 -21.95 -2.50
N LEU A 184 -3.49 -21.38 -1.31
CA LEU A 184 -2.96 -20.02 -1.15
C LEU A 184 -1.55 -19.90 -1.73
N VAL A 185 -0.67 -20.85 -1.41
CA VAL A 185 0.72 -20.86 -1.89
C VAL A 185 0.80 -21.02 -3.41
N LEU A 186 0.03 -21.95 -3.99
CA LEU A 186 -0.03 -22.11 -5.45
C LEU A 186 -0.56 -20.86 -6.14
N SER A 187 -1.47 -20.13 -5.49
CA SER A 187 -1.98 -18.85 -5.98
C SER A 187 -0.89 -17.77 -6.00
N ASP A 188 -0.09 -17.66 -4.94
CA ASP A 188 1.06 -16.75 -4.87
C ASP A 188 2.13 -17.08 -5.91
N LEU A 189 2.31 -18.36 -6.21
CA LEU A 189 3.20 -18.86 -7.26
C LEU A 189 2.60 -18.78 -8.68
N GLN A 190 1.38 -18.24 -8.84
CA GLN A 190 0.63 -18.17 -10.10
C GLN A 190 0.38 -19.51 -10.79
N ARG A 191 0.40 -20.62 -10.05
CA ARG A 191 0.12 -21.98 -10.53
C ARG A 191 -1.36 -22.32 -10.37
N PHE A 192 -2.23 -21.54 -11.02
CA PHE A 192 -3.67 -21.59 -10.77
C PHE A 192 -4.33 -22.91 -11.19
N ASP A 193 -3.88 -23.55 -12.27
CA ASP A 193 -4.44 -24.85 -12.71
C ASP A 193 -4.28 -25.94 -11.65
N GLU A 194 -3.13 -26.00 -10.98
CA GLU A 194 -2.87 -26.93 -9.88
C GLU A 194 -3.71 -26.58 -8.64
N ALA A 195 -3.88 -25.27 -8.37
CA ALA A 195 -4.74 -24.81 -7.30
C ALA A 195 -6.20 -25.23 -7.54
N VAL A 196 -6.72 -25.11 -8.77
CA VAL A 196 -8.08 -25.52 -9.15
C VAL A 196 -8.34 -26.98 -8.80
N VAL A 197 -7.40 -27.90 -9.08
CA VAL A 197 -7.54 -29.33 -8.77
C VAL A 197 -7.81 -29.55 -7.28
N LEU A 198 -7.13 -28.79 -6.41
CA LEU A 198 -7.32 -28.89 -4.96
C LEU A 198 -8.66 -28.31 -4.52
N THR A 199 -9.19 -27.30 -5.20
CA THR A 199 -10.45 -26.64 -4.81
C THR A 199 -11.69 -27.50 -5.00
N HIS A 200 -11.69 -28.50 -5.90
CA HIS A 200 -12.87 -29.31 -6.21
C HIS A 200 -13.50 -30.01 -5.00
N LYS A 201 -12.71 -30.33 -3.96
CA LYS A 201 -13.17 -30.99 -2.74
C LYS A 201 -13.43 -30.02 -1.58
N MET A 202 -13.31 -28.72 -1.82
CA MET A 202 -13.43 -27.68 -0.80
C MET A 202 -14.81 -27.04 -0.84
N HIS A 203 -15.53 -27.11 0.29
CA HIS A 203 -16.83 -26.49 0.47
C HIS A 203 -16.90 -25.75 1.80
N GLY A 204 -17.56 -24.59 1.79
CA GLY A 204 -17.88 -23.84 2.99
C GLY A 204 -17.85 -22.32 2.73
N PRO A 205 -18.65 -21.52 3.44
CA PRO A 205 -18.78 -20.08 3.17
C PRO A 205 -17.44 -19.32 3.19
N ALA A 206 -16.52 -19.72 4.08
CA ALA A 206 -15.19 -19.11 4.20
C ALA A 206 -14.22 -19.49 3.07
N VAL A 207 -14.46 -20.61 2.38
CA VAL A 207 -13.57 -21.15 1.36
C VAL A 207 -14.08 -20.83 -0.05
N ASP A 208 -15.39 -20.65 -0.21
CA ASP A 208 -16.02 -20.38 -1.50
C ASP A 208 -15.46 -19.10 -2.17
N GLN A 209 -15.06 -18.09 -1.38
CA GLN A 209 -14.42 -16.88 -1.90
C GLN A 209 -13.04 -17.17 -2.50
N LEU A 210 -12.22 -17.99 -1.82
CA LEU A 210 -10.91 -18.41 -2.31
C LEU A 210 -11.07 -19.25 -3.58
N VAL A 211 -12.00 -20.20 -3.60
CA VAL A 211 -12.26 -21.04 -4.78
C VAL A 211 -12.71 -20.19 -5.96
N ALA A 212 -13.66 -19.28 -5.74
CA ALA A 212 -14.09 -18.35 -6.78
C ALA A 212 -12.91 -17.54 -7.33
N TRP A 213 -12.09 -16.97 -6.45
CA TRP A 213 -10.91 -16.20 -6.87
C TRP A 213 -9.94 -17.05 -7.71
N VAL A 214 -9.62 -18.28 -7.28
CA VAL A 214 -8.72 -19.18 -8.02
C VAL A 214 -9.28 -19.54 -9.39
N LEU A 215 -10.57 -19.91 -9.47
CA LEU A 215 -11.23 -20.26 -10.74
C LEU A 215 -11.20 -19.08 -11.72
N ILE A 216 -11.39 -17.86 -11.24
CA ILE A 216 -11.34 -16.64 -12.05
C ILE A 216 -9.94 -16.45 -12.66
N HIS A 217 -8.88 -16.60 -11.85
CA HIS A 217 -7.51 -16.38 -12.30
C HIS A 217 -6.96 -17.53 -13.17
N ALA A 218 -7.51 -18.74 -13.02
CA ALA A 218 -7.27 -19.87 -13.91
C ALA A 218 -8.10 -19.82 -15.21
N GLY A 219 -9.09 -18.92 -15.33
CA GLY A 219 -9.94 -18.81 -16.52
C GLY A 219 -11.16 -19.74 -16.56
N TYR A 220 -11.44 -20.50 -15.49
CA TYR A 220 -12.64 -21.35 -15.35
C TYR A 220 -13.87 -20.51 -14.95
N LEU A 221 -14.28 -19.62 -15.85
CA LEU A 221 -15.27 -18.57 -15.57
C LEU A 221 -16.69 -19.11 -15.37
N ILE A 222 -17.05 -20.24 -16.00
CA ILE A 222 -18.37 -20.87 -15.85
C ILE A 222 -18.52 -21.42 -14.43
N GLU A 223 -17.53 -22.19 -13.98
CA GLU A 223 -17.45 -22.76 -12.64
C GLU A 223 -17.36 -21.66 -11.58
N ALA A 224 -16.58 -20.61 -11.83
CA ALA A 224 -16.51 -19.43 -10.97
C ALA A 224 -17.89 -18.79 -10.80
N ARG A 225 -18.68 -18.68 -11.87
CA ARG A 225 -20.02 -18.06 -11.85
C ARG A 225 -20.96 -18.78 -10.89
N GLU A 226 -20.94 -20.11 -10.91
CA GLU A 226 -21.74 -20.91 -9.98
C GLU A 226 -21.28 -20.73 -8.54
N ARG A 227 -19.95 -20.73 -8.31
CA ARG A 227 -19.39 -20.58 -6.97
C ARG A 227 -19.70 -19.22 -6.34
N VAL A 228 -19.68 -18.16 -7.15
CA VAL A 228 -19.91 -16.78 -6.71
C VAL A 228 -21.35 -16.55 -6.23
N LYS A 229 -22.34 -17.34 -6.68
CA LYS A 229 -23.76 -17.14 -6.31
C LYS A 229 -24.01 -17.19 -4.80
N GLY A 230 -23.26 -18.01 -4.07
CA GLY A 230 -23.38 -18.20 -2.62
C GLY A 230 -22.56 -17.23 -1.76
N LEU A 231 -21.78 -16.33 -2.36
CA LEU A 231 -20.93 -15.40 -1.62
C LEU A 231 -21.73 -14.23 -1.01
N PRO A 232 -21.23 -13.65 0.10
CA PRO A 232 -21.72 -12.37 0.61
C PRO A 232 -21.70 -11.30 -0.48
N GLU A 233 -22.61 -10.33 -0.39
CA GLU A 233 -22.86 -9.36 -1.46
C GLU A 233 -21.59 -8.63 -1.95
N CYS A 234 -20.78 -8.09 -1.04
CA CYS A 234 -19.56 -7.38 -1.41
C CYS A 234 -18.53 -8.29 -2.11
N ALA A 235 -18.35 -9.52 -1.61
CA ALA A 235 -17.44 -10.50 -2.21
C ALA A 235 -17.94 -10.95 -3.60
N ARG A 236 -19.26 -11.09 -3.75
CA ARG A 236 -19.90 -11.40 -5.02
C ARG A 236 -19.76 -10.27 -6.04
N ALA A 237 -19.99 -9.02 -5.63
CA ALA A 237 -19.83 -7.85 -6.48
C ALA A 237 -18.40 -7.77 -7.04
N HIS A 238 -17.41 -7.91 -6.15
CA HIS A 238 -16.01 -7.90 -6.53
C HIS A 238 -15.66 -9.03 -7.50
N ALA A 239 -16.12 -10.26 -7.23
CA ALA A 239 -15.85 -11.41 -8.09
C ALA A 239 -16.46 -11.25 -9.49
N LEU A 240 -17.71 -10.79 -9.58
CA LEU A 240 -18.38 -10.53 -10.87
C LEU A 240 -17.64 -9.46 -11.68
N ARG A 241 -17.13 -8.41 -11.03
CA ARG A 241 -16.32 -7.39 -11.69
C ARG A 241 -15.02 -7.95 -12.27
N ILE A 242 -14.29 -8.78 -11.51
CA ILE A 242 -13.05 -9.41 -12.02
C ILE A 242 -13.37 -10.38 -13.15
N MET A 243 -14.43 -11.19 -13.01
CA MET A 243 -14.89 -12.10 -14.06
C MET A 243 -15.24 -11.39 -15.36
N ALA A 244 -15.69 -10.14 -15.29
CA ALA A 244 -16.04 -9.33 -16.44
C ALA A 244 -14.82 -8.66 -17.11
N ALA A 245 -13.60 -8.89 -16.60
CA ALA A 245 -12.41 -8.19 -17.09
C ALA A 245 -12.00 -8.63 -18.51
N GLU A 246 -11.94 -9.93 -18.82
CA GLU A 246 -11.30 -10.43 -20.07
C GLU A 246 -11.88 -11.75 -20.59
N GLY A 247 -11.69 -12.03 -21.89
CA GLY A 247 -12.07 -13.28 -22.56
C GLY A 247 -13.23 -13.16 -23.58
N PRO A 248 -13.63 -14.27 -24.23
CA PRO A 248 -14.80 -14.29 -25.12
C PRO A 248 -16.08 -13.87 -24.37
N GLU A 249 -17.07 -13.31 -25.08
CA GLU A 249 -18.35 -12.87 -24.48
C GLU A 249 -18.22 -11.82 -23.37
N VAL A 250 -17.11 -11.06 -23.33
CA VAL A 250 -16.85 -10.05 -22.30
C VAL A 250 -17.97 -9.02 -22.17
N ILE A 251 -18.59 -8.60 -23.28
CA ILE A 251 -19.70 -7.64 -23.28
C ILE A 251 -20.93 -8.22 -22.55
N GLU A 252 -21.27 -9.48 -22.82
CA GLU A 252 -22.41 -10.16 -22.19
C GLU A 252 -22.17 -10.35 -20.70
N ARG A 253 -20.96 -10.77 -20.30
CA ARG A 253 -20.58 -10.88 -18.88
C ARG A 253 -20.62 -9.54 -18.15
N ILE A 254 -20.20 -8.44 -18.80
CA ILE A 254 -20.33 -7.12 -18.22
C ILE A 254 -21.83 -6.74 -18.07
N ALA A 255 -22.66 -7.02 -19.07
CA ALA A 255 -24.10 -6.74 -19.00
C ALA A 255 -24.79 -7.52 -17.86
N ASP A 256 -24.45 -8.78 -17.68
CA ASP A 256 -24.92 -9.63 -16.57
C ASP A 256 -24.49 -9.06 -15.20
N ALA A 257 -23.22 -8.65 -15.08
CA ALA A 257 -22.69 -8.05 -13.87
C ALA A 257 -23.39 -6.71 -13.56
N LEU A 258 -23.57 -5.84 -14.56
CA LEU A 258 -24.28 -4.57 -14.41
C LEU A 258 -25.74 -4.77 -13.97
N THR A 259 -26.44 -5.75 -14.56
CA THR A 259 -27.82 -6.10 -14.18
C THR A 259 -27.89 -6.53 -12.72
N TYR A 260 -26.97 -7.38 -12.28
CA TYR A 260 -26.90 -7.81 -10.89
C TYR A 260 -26.59 -6.64 -9.95
N LEU A 261 -25.59 -5.81 -10.27
CA LEU A 261 -25.14 -4.73 -9.40
C LEU A 261 -26.14 -3.56 -9.33
N SER A 262 -26.91 -3.33 -10.39
CA SER A 262 -27.92 -2.26 -10.45
C SER A 262 -29.25 -2.61 -9.77
N THR A 263 -29.36 -3.79 -9.14
CA THR A 263 -30.58 -4.19 -8.42
C THR A 263 -30.80 -3.28 -7.20
N PRO A 264 -32.03 -2.76 -6.96
CA PRO A 264 -32.31 -1.89 -5.81
C PRO A 264 -31.87 -2.52 -4.48
N ARG A 265 -31.27 -1.71 -3.59
CA ARG A 265 -30.63 -2.06 -2.30
C ARG A 265 -29.14 -2.41 -2.32
N LYS A 266 -28.49 -2.49 -3.49
CA LYS A 266 -27.05 -2.75 -3.59
C LYS A 266 -26.26 -1.45 -3.80
N ASP A 267 -25.26 -1.20 -2.97
CA ASP A 267 -24.44 0.02 -3.00
C ASP A 267 -23.01 -0.28 -3.50
N HIS A 268 -22.87 -0.49 -4.82
CA HIS A 268 -21.56 -0.76 -5.46
C HIS A 268 -21.25 0.22 -6.61
N PRO A 269 -21.31 1.56 -6.38
CA PRO A 269 -21.15 2.55 -7.44
C PRO A 269 -19.79 2.45 -8.15
N GLN A 270 -18.72 2.12 -7.42
CA GLN A 270 -17.38 1.98 -8.00
C GLN A 270 -17.28 0.77 -8.94
N ASP A 271 -17.83 -0.38 -8.56
CA ASP A 271 -17.80 -1.58 -9.41
C ASP A 271 -18.63 -1.36 -10.69
N ILE A 272 -19.78 -0.69 -10.59
CA ILE A 272 -20.62 -0.34 -11.75
C ILE A 272 -19.88 0.64 -12.68
N ALA A 273 -19.23 1.66 -12.13
CA ALA A 273 -18.45 2.61 -12.92
C ALA A 273 -17.26 1.93 -13.62
N ASP A 274 -16.54 1.03 -12.94
CA ASP A 274 -15.44 0.23 -13.51
C ASP A 274 -15.90 -0.56 -14.76
N LEU A 275 -17.06 -1.22 -14.66
CA LEU A 275 -17.66 -1.97 -15.77
C LEU A 275 -18.03 -1.06 -16.95
N HIS A 276 -18.58 0.12 -16.70
CA HIS A 276 -18.85 1.10 -17.75
C HIS A 276 -17.58 1.64 -18.40
N PHE A 277 -16.52 1.94 -17.64
CA PHE A 277 -15.22 2.30 -18.22
C PHE A 277 -14.66 1.18 -19.10
N ARG A 278 -14.86 -0.09 -18.72
CA ARG A 278 -14.44 -1.23 -19.55
C ARG A 278 -15.23 -1.30 -20.85
N LEU A 279 -16.57 -1.18 -20.81
CA LEU A 279 -17.40 -1.14 -22.01
C LEU A 279 -17.04 0.02 -22.93
N ALA A 280 -16.71 1.18 -22.35
CA ALA A 280 -16.27 2.34 -23.12
C ALA A 280 -14.99 2.03 -23.92
N ARG A 281 -14.01 1.36 -23.31
CA ARG A 281 -12.77 0.94 -23.99
C ARG A 281 -13.01 -0.10 -25.08
N ILE A 282 -13.86 -1.09 -24.83
CA ILE A 282 -14.25 -2.09 -25.85
C ILE A 282 -14.92 -1.38 -27.04
N ALA A 283 -15.81 -0.43 -26.78
CA ALA A 283 -16.46 0.35 -27.84
C ALA A 283 -15.47 1.20 -28.65
N GLU A 284 -14.42 1.75 -28.02
CA GLU A 284 -13.32 2.43 -28.73
C GLU A 284 -12.52 1.49 -29.62
N GLU A 285 -12.19 0.29 -29.14
CA GLU A 285 -11.51 -0.75 -29.93
C GLU A 285 -12.35 -1.16 -31.14
N GLN A 286 -13.68 -1.16 -31.00
CA GLN A 286 -14.65 -1.37 -32.09
C GLN A 286 -14.91 -0.12 -32.95
N SER A 287 -14.21 1.01 -32.70
CA SER A 287 -14.37 2.27 -33.42
C SER A 287 -15.80 2.84 -33.40
N THR A 288 -16.51 2.69 -32.27
CA THR A 288 -17.88 3.19 -32.07
C THR A 288 -17.90 4.36 -31.06
N PRO A 289 -17.59 5.61 -31.47
CA PRO A 289 -17.42 6.73 -30.54
C PRO A 289 -18.68 7.07 -29.75
N ALA A 290 -19.86 6.91 -30.36
CA ALA A 290 -21.14 7.12 -29.71
C ALA A 290 -21.35 6.18 -28.51
N ALA A 291 -21.15 4.88 -28.71
CA ALA A 291 -21.29 3.87 -27.67
C ALA A 291 -20.23 4.04 -26.57
N ALA A 292 -18.99 4.37 -26.96
CA ALA A 292 -17.93 4.66 -26.01
C ALA A 292 -18.31 5.82 -25.08
N MET A 293 -18.76 6.95 -25.64
CA MET A 293 -19.14 8.13 -24.85
C MET A 293 -20.38 7.89 -23.99
N GLN A 294 -21.37 7.13 -24.47
CA GLN A 294 -22.51 6.74 -23.63
C GLN A 294 -22.06 6.02 -22.35
N HIS A 295 -21.09 5.13 -22.46
CA HIS A 295 -20.52 4.42 -21.31
C HIS A 295 -19.62 5.30 -20.45
N TYR A 296 -18.79 6.18 -21.02
CA TYR A 296 -18.03 7.16 -20.23
C TYR A 296 -18.96 8.08 -19.42
N HIS A 297 -20.03 8.60 -20.03
CA HIS A 297 -21.02 9.42 -19.33
C HIS A 297 -21.73 8.63 -18.23
N ALA A 298 -22.07 7.37 -18.47
CA ALA A 298 -22.69 6.53 -17.45
C ALA A 298 -21.76 6.32 -16.24
N ALA A 299 -20.50 5.96 -16.49
CA ALA A 299 -19.49 5.82 -15.44
C ALA A 299 -19.32 7.13 -14.66
N HIS A 300 -19.14 8.24 -15.37
CA HIS A 300 -18.89 9.54 -14.76
C HIS A 300 -20.07 10.09 -13.97
N ARG A 301 -21.33 9.86 -14.38
CA ARG A 301 -22.49 10.19 -13.55
C ARG A 301 -22.49 9.47 -12.21
N ILE A 302 -22.09 8.20 -12.19
CA ILE A 302 -21.99 7.41 -10.95
C ILE A 302 -20.83 7.93 -10.08
N MET A 303 -19.69 8.22 -10.71
CA MET A 303 -18.52 8.76 -10.01
C MET A 303 -18.77 10.16 -9.45
N ALA A 304 -19.50 11.03 -10.15
CA ALA A 304 -19.83 12.37 -9.68
C ALA A 304 -20.68 12.36 -8.40
N VAL A 305 -21.55 11.36 -8.23
CA VAL A 305 -22.36 11.20 -7.01
C VAL A 305 -21.54 10.57 -5.88
N SER A 306 -20.77 9.52 -6.17
CA SER A 306 -19.99 8.80 -5.15
C SER A 306 -18.72 9.54 -4.71
N GLN A 307 -18.18 10.41 -5.56
CA GLN A 307 -16.94 11.16 -5.36
C GLN A 307 -17.10 12.60 -5.92
N PRO A 308 -17.95 13.42 -5.28
CA PRO A 308 -18.25 14.75 -5.77
C PRO A 308 -17.04 15.67 -5.73
N PHE A 309 -16.92 16.56 -6.72
CA PHE A 309 -15.95 17.66 -6.69
C PHE A 309 -16.38 18.70 -5.65
N SER A 310 -15.45 19.07 -4.75
CA SER A 310 -15.70 20.09 -3.73
C SER A 310 -15.39 21.47 -4.29
N GLU A 311 -16.43 22.22 -4.68
CA GLU A 311 -16.31 23.62 -5.08
C GLU A 311 -15.76 24.49 -3.93
N GLU A 312 -16.15 24.20 -2.68
CA GLU A 312 -15.61 24.87 -1.50
C GLU A 312 -14.11 24.60 -1.31
N GLY A 313 -13.69 23.34 -1.37
CA GLY A 313 -12.27 22.97 -1.25
C GLY A 313 -11.43 23.56 -2.38
N HIS A 314 -11.99 23.62 -3.59
CA HIS A 314 -11.36 24.29 -4.72
C HIS A 314 -11.21 25.80 -4.49
N HIS A 315 -12.26 26.48 -4.02
CA HIS A 315 -12.21 27.91 -3.71
C HIS A 315 -11.21 28.24 -2.59
N GLN A 316 -11.11 27.39 -1.55
CA GLN A 316 -10.11 27.53 -0.50
C GLN A 316 -8.68 27.39 -1.05
N LEU A 317 -8.46 26.41 -1.93
CA LEU A 317 -7.17 26.21 -2.59
C LEU A 317 -6.79 27.40 -3.47
N ASP A 318 -7.71 27.89 -4.30
CA ASP A 318 -7.51 29.07 -5.14
C ASP A 318 -7.18 30.31 -4.30
N THR A 319 -7.96 30.56 -3.24
CA THR A 319 -7.72 31.67 -2.30
C THR A 319 -6.31 31.58 -1.72
N TRP A 320 -5.88 30.39 -1.31
CA TRP A 320 -4.55 30.20 -0.76
C TRP A 320 -3.43 30.44 -1.77
N ILE A 321 -3.62 29.97 -3.01
CA ILE A 321 -2.68 30.22 -4.12
C ILE A 321 -2.54 31.73 -4.38
N ARG A 322 -3.64 32.47 -4.36
CA ARG A 322 -3.65 33.93 -4.58
C ARG A 322 -3.05 34.71 -3.40
N LEU A 323 -3.30 34.29 -2.16
CA LEU A 323 -2.75 34.94 -0.96
C LEU A 323 -1.25 34.70 -0.77
N ARG A 324 -0.70 33.61 -1.33
CA ARG A 324 0.72 33.24 -1.26
C ARG A 324 1.33 33.30 0.15
N PRO A 325 0.70 32.69 1.17
CA PRO A 325 1.17 32.82 2.55
C PRO A 325 2.59 32.28 2.78
N TRP A 326 3.04 31.34 1.94
CA TRP A 326 4.40 30.80 1.99
C TRP A 326 5.49 31.85 1.74
N LEU A 327 5.18 33.01 1.15
CA LEU A 327 6.14 34.11 0.98
C LEU A 327 6.64 34.67 2.32
N GLN A 328 5.93 34.41 3.42
CA GLN A 328 6.37 34.77 4.78
C GLN A 328 7.48 33.86 5.30
N LEU A 329 7.71 32.70 4.66
CA LEU A 329 8.77 31.78 5.04
C LEU A 329 10.10 32.30 4.51
N ALA A 330 11.14 32.29 5.35
CA ALA A 330 12.49 32.55 4.87
C ALA A 330 12.93 31.39 3.95
N PRO A 331 13.31 31.66 2.68
CA PRO A 331 13.76 30.61 1.79
C PRO A 331 15.06 29.99 2.35
N PRO A 332 15.18 28.66 2.34
CA PRO A 332 16.40 28.01 2.82
C PRO A 332 17.58 28.35 1.91
N ALA A 333 18.78 28.32 2.48
CA ALA A 333 20.01 28.48 1.69
C ALA A 333 20.09 27.38 0.62
N PRO A 334 20.58 27.69 -0.60
CA PRO A 334 20.80 26.69 -1.63
C PRO A 334 21.70 25.55 -1.12
N ARG A 335 21.35 24.31 -1.45
CA ARG A 335 22.11 23.13 -1.05
C ARG A 335 22.97 22.59 -2.19
N ASP A 336 24.07 21.94 -1.80
CA ASP A 336 24.89 21.14 -2.70
C ASP A 336 24.18 19.84 -3.10
N GLY A 337 24.43 19.39 -4.32
CA GLY A 337 23.76 18.22 -4.91
C GLY A 337 22.89 18.56 -6.13
N PRO A 338 22.13 17.56 -6.65
CA PRO A 338 21.27 17.76 -7.80
C PRO A 338 20.19 18.79 -7.49
N GLN A 339 19.94 19.67 -8.47
CA GLN A 339 18.85 20.63 -8.40
C GLN A 339 17.53 19.99 -8.84
N TRP A 340 16.39 20.57 -8.45
CA TRP A 340 15.08 19.99 -8.75
C TRP A 340 14.42 20.63 -9.97
N ILE A 341 13.89 19.78 -10.85
CA ILE A 341 12.94 20.13 -11.89
C ILE A 341 11.59 19.51 -11.52
N PHE A 342 10.53 20.30 -11.61
CA PHE A 342 9.16 19.83 -11.43
C PHE A 342 8.44 19.89 -12.78
N ILE A 343 8.08 18.73 -13.32
CA ILE A 343 7.26 18.68 -14.55
C ILE A 343 5.79 18.65 -14.13
N VAL A 344 5.06 19.72 -14.45
CA VAL A 344 3.69 19.98 -14.00
C VAL A 344 2.75 20.20 -15.18
N GLY A 345 1.45 20.13 -14.91
CA GLY A 345 0.38 20.40 -15.88
C GLY A 345 -0.86 19.57 -15.58
N MET A 346 -1.86 19.65 -16.45
CA MET A 346 -3.01 18.76 -16.35
C MET A 346 -2.60 17.29 -16.63
N PRO A 347 -3.23 16.27 -16.03
CA PRO A 347 -3.01 14.88 -16.44
C PRO A 347 -3.19 14.73 -17.95
N ARG A 348 -2.44 13.86 -18.63
CA ARG A 348 -2.53 13.63 -20.09
C ARG A 348 -2.04 14.80 -20.98
N SER A 349 -1.34 15.80 -20.42
CA SER A 349 -0.69 16.90 -21.14
C SER A 349 0.71 16.58 -21.71
N GLY A 350 1.21 15.34 -21.56
CA GLY A 350 2.52 14.93 -22.06
C GLY A 350 3.67 14.98 -21.04
N THR A 351 3.39 15.28 -19.76
CA THR A 351 4.39 15.32 -18.67
C THR A 351 5.28 14.07 -18.60
N THR A 352 4.69 12.88 -18.77
CA THR A 352 5.44 11.61 -18.75
C THR A 352 6.35 11.44 -19.96
N LEU A 353 5.87 11.83 -21.15
CA LEU A 353 6.67 11.78 -22.37
C LEU A 353 7.91 12.67 -22.22
N LEU A 354 7.71 13.89 -21.73
CA LEU A 354 8.80 14.83 -21.50
C LEU A 354 9.79 14.33 -20.45
N GLU A 355 9.31 13.81 -19.32
CA GLU A 355 10.18 13.21 -18.30
C GLU A 355 11.05 12.10 -18.90
N GLN A 356 10.47 11.19 -19.69
CA GLN A 356 11.22 10.11 -20.32
C GLN A 356 12.28 10.60 -21.29
N ILE A 357 11.98 11.63 -22.08
CA ILE A 357 12.95 12.21 -23.02
C ILE A 357 14.12 12.82 -22.24
N LEU A 358 13.84 13.59 -21.19
CA LEU A 358 14.88 14.22 -20.38
C LEU A 358 15.69 13.20 -19.57
N ASP A 359 15.07 12.15 -19.05
CA ASP A 359 15.73 11.08 -18.29
C ASP A 359 16.77 10.31 -19.10
N MET A 360 16.71 10.34 -20.43
CA MET A 360 17.77 9.77 -21.27
C MET A 360 19.04 10.62 -21.30
N HIS A 361 18.96 11.90 -20.96
CA HIS A 361 20.11 12.80 -20.98
C HIS A 361 20.95 12.61 -19.70
N PRO A 362 22.29 12.48 -19.79
CA PRO A 362 23.16 12.09 -18.66
C PRO A 362 23.14 13.06 -17.46
N ALA A 363 22.74 14.31 -17.70
CA ALA A 363 22.61 15.33 -16.65
C ALA A 363 21.31 15.25 -15.83
N PHE A 364 20.34 14.39 -16.19
CA PHE A 364 19.02 14.34 -15.57
C PHE A 364 18.74 12.95 -14.99
N HIS A 365 17.81 12.91 -14.04
CA HIS A 365 17.27 11.67 -13.48
C HIS A 365 15.78 11.84 -13.21
N GLY A 366 14.95 10.99 -13.82
CA GLY A 366 13.51 10.92 -13.62
C GLY A 366 13.15 10.16 -12.34
N ALA A 367 12.64 10.85 -11.32
CA ALA A 367 12.20 10.25 -10.06
C ALA A 367 10.73 9.79 -10.07
N GLY A 368 9.98 10.05 -11.14
CA GLY A 368 8.57 9.68 -11.25
C GLY A 368 7.64 10.62 -10.50
N GLU A 369 6.49 10.11 -10.07
CA GLU A 369 5.45 10.85 -9.33
C GLU A 369 5.73 10.85 -7.82
N LEU A 370 6.33 11.94 -7.31
CA LEU A 370 6.58 12.10 -5.88
C LEU A 370 5.44 12.87 -5.20
N HIS A 371 5.01 12.40 -4.03
CA HIS A 371 3.91 12.99 -3.25
C HIS A 371 4.41 13.92 -2.13
N ASP A 372 5.72 14.16 -2.08
CA ASP A 372 6.38 14.94 -1.04
C ASP A 372 5.86 16.38 -0.99
N MET A 373 5.72 17.06 -2.14
CA MET A 373 5.30 18.46 -2.17
C MET A 373 3.85 18.66 -1.71
N ALA A 374 2.95 17.74 -2.06
CA ALA A 374 1.59 17.72 -1.53
C ALA A 374 1.59 17.54 0.00
N THR A 375 2.45 16.67 0.53
CA THR A 375 2.60 16.47 1.98
C THR A 375 3.13 17.72 2.68
N VAL A 376 4.13 18.40 2.08
CA VAL A 376 4.67 19.67 2.60
C VAL A 376 3.59 20.74 2.64
N ALA A 377 2.85 20.90 1.53
CA ALA A 377 1.78 21.88 1.44
C ALA A 377 0.68 21.58 2.47
N GLN A 378 0.22 20.33 2.57
CA GLN A 378 -0.77 19.88 3.55
C GLN A 378 -0.40 20.22 4.99
N ARG A 379 0.85 19.96 5.37
CA ARG A 379 1.33 20.32 6.71
C ARG A 379 1.31 21.82 6.94
N TYR A 380 1.72 22.60 5.93
CA TYR A 380 1.70 24.05 6.04
C TYR A 380 0.27 24.60 6.14
N TYR A 381 -0.66 24.10 5.32
CA TYR A 381 -2.08 24.45 5.40
C TYR A 381 -2.67 24.16 6.78
N ALA A 382 -2.38 22.98 7.34
CA ALA A 382 -2.98 22.53 8.58
C ALA A 382 -2.42 23.23 9.83
N THR A 383 -1.14 23.64 9.81
CA THR A 383 -0.45 24.07 11.04
C THR A 383 0.07 25.51 10.99
N GLY A 384 0.25 26.09 9.80
CA GLY A 384 0.99 27.34 9.62
C GLY A 384 2.46 27.28 10.06
N ASN A 385 2.97 26.10 10.45
CA ASN A 385 4.29 25.95 11.05
C ASN A 385 5.39 25.93 9.99
N GLY A 386 6.07 27.05 9.82
CA GLY A 386 7.18 27.20 8.87
C GLY A 386 8.40 26.31 9.16
N GLU A 387 8.68 25.97 10.42
CA GLU A 387 9.83 25.14 10.76
C GLU A 387 9.66 23.70 10.25
N ALA A 388 8.47 23.12 10.45
CA ALA A 388 8.14 21.79 9.97
C ALA A 388 8.21 21.69 8.43
N VAL A 389 7.85 22.78 7.73
CA VAL A 389 7.98 22.91 6.28
C VAL A 389 9.43 22.88 5.85
N LEU A 390 10.28 23.68 6.50
CA LEU A 390 11.72 23.73 6.19
C LEU A 390 12.40 22.38 6.45
N GLN A 391 12.08 21.69 7.56
CA GLN A 391 12.58 20.35 7.83
C GLN A 391 12.17 19.33 6.75
N ALA A 392 10.96 19.45 6.20
CA ALA A 392 10.49 18.59 5.12
C ALA A 392 11.19 18.91 3.79
N CYS A 393 11.42 20.19 3.47
CA CYS A 393 12.25 20.60 2.32
C CYS A 393 13.68 20.07 2.42
N ASP A 394 14.23 20.03 3.63
CA ASP A 394 15.56 19.48 3.91
C ASP A 394 15.64 17.97 3.67
N ALA A 395 14.61 17.24 4.12
CA ALA A 395 14.47 15.82 3.85
C ALA A 395 14.32 15.54 2.35
N PHE A 396 13.49 16.32 1.65
CA PHE A 396 13.29 16.21 0.21
C PHE A 396 14.58 16.46 -0.58
N SER A 397 15.35 17.49 -0.20
CA SER A 397 16.64 17.80 -0.84
C SER A 397 17.62 16.63 -0.72
N ARG A 398 17.71 15.99 0.46
CA ARG A 398 18.57 14.81 0.68
C ARG A 398 18.14 13.60 -0.14
N LYS A 399 16.84 13.43 -0.37
CA LYS A 399 16.30 12.36 -1.23
C LYS A 399 16.87 12.47 -2.65
N GLY A 400 16.98 13.68 -3.20
CA GLY A 400 17.56 13.92 -4.53
C GLY A 400 19.00 13.40 -4.65
N SER A 401 19.84 13.70 -3.65
CA SER A 401 21.24 13.22 -3.62
C SER A 401 21.35 11.70 -3.57
N ASN A 402 20.39 11.01 -2.96
CA ASN A 402 20.37 9.55 -2.90
C ASN A 402 19.88 8.92 -4.21
N LEU A 403 18.87 9.53 -4.85
CA LEU A 403 18.30 9.03 -6.10
C LEU A 403 19.24 9.26 -7.29
N ALA A 404 19.88 10.42 -7.33
CA ALA A 404 20.61 10.89 -8.50
C ALA A 404 21.99 11.48 -8.13
N PRO A 405 22.89 10.71 -7.50
CA PRO A 405 24.15 11.24 -6.97
C PRO A 405 25.10 11.83 -8.04
N ARG A 406 24.88 11.49 -9.32
CA ARG A 406 25.70 11.93 -10.46
C ARG A 406 24.97 12.88 -11.41
N ALA A 407 23.66 13.08 -11.24
CA ALA A 407 22.89 13.96 -12.12
C ALA A 407 23.04 15.42 -11.67
N ALA A 408 22.95 16.35 -12.62
CA ALA A 408 22.83 17.77 -12.30
C ALA A 408 21.40 18.11 -11.83
N TRP A 409 20.41 17.38 -12.35
CA TRP A 409 19.00 17.60 -12.12
C TRP A 409 18.28 16.31 -11.72
N CYS A 410 17.45 16.39 -10.70
CA CYS A 410 16.46 15.38 -10.36
C CYS A 410 15.06 15.89 -10.76
N ILE A 411 14.28 15.07 -11.45
CA ILE A 411 12.97 15.43 -11.98
C ILE A 411 11.88 14.77 -11.13
N ASP A 412 11.08 15.58 -10.46
CA ASP A 412 9.77 15.17 -9.93
C ASP A 412 8.70 15.46 -10.99
N LYS A 413 8.15 14.41 -11.59
CA LYS A 413 7.04 14.52 -12.53
C LYS A 413 5.78 14.16 -11.77
N MET A 414 5.14 15.16 -11.20
CA MET A 414 3.81 15.05 -10.61
C MET A 414 2.96 16.16 -11.23
N PRO A 415 2.06 15.85 -12.19
CA PRO A 415 1.33 16.87 -12.95
C PRO A 415 0.62 17.88 -12.03
N HIS A 416 0.01 17.36 -10.96
CA HIS A 416 -0.75 18.14 -9.99
C HIS A 416 0.10 19.08 -9.12
N ASN A 417 1.43 18.97 -9.09
CA ASN A 417 2.29 19.92 -8.37
C ASN A 417 2.16 21.36 -8.89
N PHE A 418 1.46 21.59 -10.02
CA PHE A 418 1.13 22.93 -10.50
C PHE A 418 0.46 23.79 -9.42
N VAL A 419 -0.40 23.20 -8.56
CA VAL A 419 -1.07 23.94 -7.47
C VAL A 419 -0.10 24.38 -6.38
N HIS A 420 1.09 23.78 -6.31
CA HIS A 420 2.15 24.09 -5.36
C HIS A 420 3.36 24.81 -5.98
N ALA A 421 3.33 25.11 -7.29
CA ALA A 421 4.49 25.62 -8.02
C ALA A 421 5.05 26.92 -7.42
N GLY A 422 4.18 27.85 -6.99
CA GLY A 422 4.62 29.07 -6.31
C GLY A 422 5.37 28.82 -5.00
N MET A 423 4.91 27.87 -4.18
CA MET A 423 5.59 27.49 -2.93
C MET A 423 6.91 26.77 -3.22
N ILE A 424 6.93 25.87 -4.21
CA ILE A 424 8.12 25.17 -4.67
C ILE A 424 9.21 26.17 -5.12
N LEU A 425 8.86 27.12 -5.99
CA LEU A 425 9.79 28.11 -6.51
C LEU A 425 10.32 29.08 -5.44
N HIS A 426 9.57 29.27 -4.36
CA HIS A 426 9.99 30.04 -3.20
C HIS A 426 10.96 29.25 -2.31
N LEU A 427 10.59 28.03 -1.93
CA LEU A 427 11.34 27.20 -0.99
C LEU A 427 12.57 26.52 -1.61
N PHE A 428 12.62 26.39 -2.93
CA PHE A 428 13.77 25.86 -3.66
C PHE A 428 14.27 26.90 -4.67
N PRO A 429 15.13 27.85 -4.26
CA PRO A 429 15.49 29.02 -5.08
C PRO A 429 16.08 28.68 -6.46
N ARG A 430 16.73 27.52 -6.58
CA ARG A 430 17.36 27.02 -7.81
C ARG A 430 16.49 26.08 -8.61
N ALA A 431 15.31 25.70 -8.10
CA ALA A 431 14.41 24.81 -8.81
C ALA A 431 13.91 25.42 -10.13
N ARG A 432 13.47 24.55 -11.01
CA ARG A 432 12.79 24.88 -12.26
C ARG A 432 11.45 24.16 -12.29
N VAL A 433 10.44 24.81 -12.86
CA VAL A 433 9.14 24.22 -13.16
C VAL A 433 9.02 24.16 -14.67
N ILE A 434 8.70 22.98 -15.21
CA ILE A 434 8.40 22.82 -16.62
C ILE A 434 6.90 22.53 -16.73
N TRP A 435 6.17 23.47 -17.31
CA TRP A 435 4.74 23.38 -17.52
C TRP A 435 4.46 22.72 -18.88
N CYS A 436 3.94 21.49 -18.84
CA CYS A 436 3.43 20.84 -20.04
C CYS A 436 2.02 21.34 -20.33
N ARG A 437 1.88 22.03 -21.46
CA ARG A 437 0.60 22.55 -21.95
C ARG A 437 0.17 21.77 -23.18
N ARG A 438 -1.13 21.48 -23.28
CA ARG A 438 -1.75 20.78 -24.40
C ARG A 438 -3.05 21.49 -24.78
N ASP A 439 -3.47 21.36 -26.04
CA ASP A 439 -4.79 21.80 -26.48
C ASP A 439 -5.88 21.38 -25.48
N ARG A 440 -6.70 22.36 -25.08
CA ARG A 440 -7.76 22.19 -24.08
C ARG A 440 -8.68 21.04 -24.42
N MET A 441 -9.12 20.94 -25.67
CA MET A 441 -10.13 19.96 -26.06
C MET A 441 -9.56 18.55 -26.09
N ASP A 442 -8.35 18.37 -26.64
CA ASP A 442 -7.65 17.08 -26.59
C ASP A 442 -7.31 16.67 -25.15
N ASN A 443 -6.85 17.60 -24.32
CA ASN A 443 -6.48 17.29 -22.95
C ASN A 443 -7.70 16.87 -22.14
N CYS A 444 -8.76 17.68 -22.12
CA CYS A 444 -9.96 17.40 -21.32
C CYS A 444 -10.68 16.15 -21.83
N THR A 445 -10.76 15.94 -23.15
CA THR A 445 -11.34 14.72 -23.72
C THR A 445 -10.51 13.49 -23.33
N SER A 446 -9.18 13.59 -23.32
CA SER A 446 -8.33 12.49 -22.85
C SER A 446 -8.43 12.25 -21.34
N ILE A 447 -8.64 13.27 -20.52
CA ILE A 447 -8.88 13.12 -19.07
C ILE A 447 -10.22 12.43 -18.84
N TYR A 448 -11.28 12.87 -19.53
CA TYR A 448 -12.62 12.31 -19.38
C TYR A 448 -12.72 10.84 -19.84
N ARG A 449 -11.86 10.42 -20.76
CA ARG A 449 -11.79 9.01 -21.20
C ARG A 449 -10.94 8.14 -20.29
N GLN A 450 -10.29 8.71 -19.26
CA GLN A 450 -9.40 7.98 -18.36
C GLN A 450 -10.08 7.68 -17.03
N HIS A 451 -10.05 6.42 -16.61
CA HIS A 451 -10.49 6.06 -15.27
C HIS A 451 -9.38 6.37 -14.23
N PHE A 452 -9.61 7.38 -13.38
CA PHE A 452 -8.66 7.84 -12.36
C PHE A 452 -8.90 7.28 -10.95
N ARG A 453 -9.86 6.37 -10.76
CA ARG A 453 -10.16 5.71 -9.48
C ARG A 453 -10.28 6.69 -8.28
N GLY A 454 -10.81 7.89 -8.53
CA GLY A 454 -11.15 8.89 -7.52
C GLY A 454 -10.10 9.91 -7.12
N ILE A 455 -8.95 9.94 -7.79
CA ILE A 455 -7.88 10.92 -7.48
C ILE A 455 -8.18 12.31 -8.10
N HIS A 456 -9.10 12.39 -9.08
CA HIS A 456 -9.43 13.61 -9.82
C HIS A 456 -10.95 13.82 -9.96
N PRO A 457 -11.66 14.24 -8.89
CA PRO A 457 -13.12 14.36 -8.92
C PRO A 457 -13.62 15.44 -9.90
N TYR A 458 -12.81 16.45 -10.24
CA TYR A 458 -13.12 17.44 -11.27
C TYR A 458 -13.31 16.81 -12.66
N ALA A 459 -12.79 15.61 -12.91
CA ALA A 459 -12.90 14.91 -14.18
C ALA A 459 -14.26 14.22 -14.37
N HIS A 460 -15.11 14.18 -13.35
CA HIS A 460 -16.39 13.45 -13.41
C HIS A 460 -17.53 14.23 -14.08
N ASP A 461 -17.35 15.52 -14.28
CA ASP A 461 -18.28 16.37 -15.00
C ASP A 461 -17.52 17.20 -16.04
N LEU A 462 -18.01 17.24 -17.27
CA LEU A 462 -17.32 17.92 -18.36
C LEU A 462 -17.28 19.44 -18.14
N GLY A 463 -18.35 20.04 -17.60
CA GLY A 463 -18.37 21.47 -17.31
C GLY A 463 -17.35 21.84 -16.23
N THR A 464 -17.33 21.07 -15.14
CA THR A 464 -16.37 21.21 -14.03
C THR A 464 -14.93 21.00 -14.51
N LEU A 465 -14.67 19.97 -15.33
CA LEU A 465 -13.36 19.73 -15.94
C LEU A 465 -12.92 20.92 -16.78
N GLY A 466 -13.81 21.52 -17.57
CA GLY A 466 -13.53 22.71 -18.37
C GLY A 466 -13.17 23.93 -17.51
N ARG A 467 -13.93 24.20 -16.44
CA ARG A 467 -13.64 25.28 -15.47
C ARG A 467 -12.29 25.05 -14.78
N TYR A 468 -12.04 23.83 -14.31
CA TYR A 468 -10.80 23.46 -13.64
C TYR A 468 -9.58 23.59 -14.56
N PHE A 469 -9.69 23.22 -15.84
CA PHE A 469 -8.63 23.40 -16.83
C PHE A 469 -8.28 24.87 -17.02
N ARG A 470 -9.29 25.74 -17.14
CA ARG A 470 -9.09 27.20 -17.26
C ARG A 470 -8.39 27.76 -16.04
N TRP A 471 -8.86 27.39 -14.84
CA TRP A 471 -8.22 27.78 -13.59
C TRP A 471 -6.74 27.34 -13.53
N HIS A 472 -6.43 26.12 -13.96
CA HIS A 472 -5.05 25.65 -14.09
C HIS A 472 -4.21 26.56 -15.02
N GLU A 473 -4.75 26.97 -16.17
CA GLU A 473 -4.04 27.88 -17.08
C GLU A 473 -3.82 29.25 -16.43
N GLU A 474 -4.83 29.81 -15.76
CA GLU A 474 -4.73 31.09 -15.04
C GLU A 474 -3.64 31.05 -13.94
N VAL A 475 -3.61 29.97 -13.15
CA VAL A 475 -2.63 29.78 -12.08
C VAL A 475 -1.21 29.69 -12.65
N MET A 476 -1.02 28.88 -13.70
CA MET A 476 0.31 28.68 -14.28
C MET A 476 0.81 29.90 -15.06
N GLU A 477 -0.08 30.65 -15.70
CA GLU A 477 0.25 31.92 -16.33
C GLU A 477 0.72 32.93 -15.27
N GLY A 478 0.01 33.05 -14.13
CA GLY A 478 0.45 33.90 -13.03
C GLY A 478 1.86 33.54 -12.52
N TYR A 479 2.16 32.25 -12.35
CA TYR A 479 3.52 31.83 -11.96
C TYR A 479 4.57 32.08 -13.04
N ARG A 480 4.20 32.00 -14.32
CA ARG A 480 5.09 32.32 -15.43
C ARG A 480 5.43 33.80 -15.45
N GLU A 481 4.47 34.68 -15.17
CA GLU A 481 4.69 36.12 -15.02
C GLU A 481 5.59 36.45 -13.82
N ASP A 482 5.39 35.79 -12.68
CA ASP A 482 6.23 36.00 -11.49
C ASP A 482 7.66 35.46 -11.64
N TYR A 483 7.82 34.37 -12.39
CA TYR A 483 9.05 33.59 -12.47
C TYR A 483 9.45 33.24 -13.91
N PRO A 484 9.62 34.23 -14.81
CA PRO A 484 9.75 34.01 -16.26
C PRO A 484 11.00 33.20 -16.66
N GLN A 485 12.03 33.19 -15.82
CA GLN A 485 13.26 32.40 -16.05
C GLN A 485 13.25 31.02 -15.39
N ARG A 486 12.23 30.72 -14.57
CA ARG A 486 12.16 29.48 -13.79
C ARG A 486 10.93 28.62 -14.10
N VAL A 487 9.90 29.21 -14.69
CA VAL A 487 8.74 28.49 -15.25
C VAL A 487 8.91 28.43 -16.76
N LEU A 488 9.20 27.23 -17.27
CA LEU A 488 9.42 26.96 -18.69
C LEU A 488 8.17 26.29 -19.26
N GLU A 489 7.65 26.75 -20.39
CA GLU A 489 6.49 26.16 -21.05
C GLU A 489 6.92 25.18 -22.15
N VAL A 490 6.28 24.02 -22.20
CA VAL A 490 6.44 23.05 -23.29
C VAL A 490 5.06 22.70 -23.83
N SER A 491 4.80 23.10 -25.08
CA SER A 491 3.60 22.65 -25.81
C SER A 491 3.76 21.18 -26.22
N TYR A 492 2.74 20.38 -25.92
CA TYR A 492 2.66 19.00 -26.34
C TYR A 492 2.66 18.87 -27.87
N GLU A 493 1.92 19.74 -28.55
CA GLU A 493 1.82 19.78 -30.00
C GLU A 493 3.18 20.11 -30.63
N ALA A 494 3.90 21.11 -30.10
CA ALA A 494 5.26 21.42 -30.56
C ALA A 494 6.22 20.25 -30.31
N LEU A 495 6.17 19.63 -29.13
CA LEU A 495 6.99 18.47 -28.79
C LEU A 495 6.73 17.28 -29.70
N VAL A 496 5.48 17.03 -30.08
CA VAL A 496 5.11 15.93 -30.99
C VAL A 496 5.48 16.26 -32.44
N ASP A 497 5.40 17.52 -32.83
CA ASP A 497 5.67 17.98 -34.20
C ASP A 497 7.16 18.07 -34.51
N ASP A 498 7.96 18.57 -33.57
CA ASP A 498 9.43 18.66 -33.65
C ASP A 498 10.07 18.43 -32.28
N MET A 499 10.21 17.15 -31.91
CA MET A 499 10.81 16.78 -30.63
C MET A 499 12.27 17.24 -30.50
N PRO A 500 13.18 16.98 -31.46
CA PRO A 500 14.58 17.41 -31.31
C PRO A 500 14.71 18.92 -31.14
N GLY A 501 13.98 19.73 -31.93
CA GLY A 501 14.01 21.18 -31.80
C GLY A 501 13.46 21.66 -30.44
N THR A 502 12.25 21.22 -30.09
CA THR A 502 11.58 21.60 -28.83
C THR A 502 12.43 21.27 -27.60
N VAL A 503 13.02 20.07 -27.57
CA VAL A 503 13.83 19.62 -26.43
C VAL A 503 15.19 20.30 -26.42
N THR A 504 15.79 20.61 -27.58
CA THR A 504 17.04 21.38 -27.64
C THR A 504 16.88 22.77 -27.04
N ASP A 505 15.78 23.46 -27.35
CA ASP A 505 15.50 24.79 -26.80
C ASP A 505 15.26 24.74 -25.28
N LEU A 506 14.53 23.71 -24.81
CA LEU A 506 14.34 23.47 -23.38
C LEU A 506 15.67 23.18 -22.66
N LEU A 507 16.52 22.32 -23.22
CA LEU A 507 17.83 22.00 -22.65
C LEU A 507 18.72 23.25 -22.60
N ARG A 508 18.70 24.09 -23.63
CA ARG A 508 19.43 25.36 -23.65
C ARG A 508 18.97 26.29 -22.52
N ALA A 509 17.67 26.39 -22.28
CA ALA A 509 17.12 27.15 -21.14
C ALA A 509 17.54 26.58 -19.78
N LEU A 510 17.85 25.29 -19.72
CA LEU A 510 18.38 24.58 -18.54
C LEU A 510 19.92 24.56 -18.49
N GLY A 511 20.60 25.20 -19.44
CA GLY A 511 22.06 25.24 -19.52
C GLY A 511 22.69 23.90 -19.90
N LYS A 512 22.03 23.13 -20.76
CA LYS A 512 22.48 21.83 -21.30
C LYS A 512 22.41 21.82 -22.82
N ASP A 513 23.25 20.99 -23.42
CA ASP A 513 23.25 20.74 -24.86
C ASP A 513 22.40 19.51 -25.19
N TRP A 514 22.04 19.34 -26.46
CA TRP A 514 21.32 18.16 -26.91
C TRP A 514 22.18 16.89 -26.78
N ASP A 515 21.59 15.82 -26.25
CA ASP A 515 22.18 14.47 -26.23
C ASP A 515 21.37 13.55 -27.16
N PRO A 516 22.01 12.84 -28.13
CA PRO A 516 21.33 11.90 -29.01
C PRO A 516 20.54 10.79 -28.29
N ALA A 517 20.86 10.47 -27.04
CA ALA A 517 20.10 9.52 -26.23
C ALA A 517 18.64 9.93 -26.05
N CYS A 518 18.34 11.24 -26.00
CA CYS A 518 16.97 11.77 -25.91
C CYS A 518 16.07 11.32 -27.05
N ALA A 519 16.61 11.12 -28.26
CA ALA A 519 15.83 10.63 -29.41
C ALA A 519 15.33 9.19 -29.24
N ARG A 520 15.95 8.42 -28.34
CA ARG A 520 15.66 7.01 -28.08
C ARG A 520 14.96 6.81 -26.73
N PHE A 521 14.16 7.78 -26.29
CA PHE A 521 13.43 7.73 -25.01
C PHE A 521 12.56 6.49 -24.82
N TYR A 522 12.03 5.91 -25.91
CA TYR A 522 11.22 4.69 -25.88
C TYR A 522 12.05 3.42 -25.56
N GLU A 523 13.39 3.51 -25.55
CA GLU A 523 14.31 2.45 -25.12
C GLU A 523 14.66 2.55 -23.63
N ASN A 524 14.11 3.55 -22.90
CA ASN A 524 14.43 3.77 -21.49
C ASN A 524 13.99 2.55 -20.64
N PRO A 525 14.92 1.88 -19.93
CA PRO A 525 14.60 0.68 -19.14
C PRO A 525 13.84 0.99 -17.83
N ARG A 526 13.69 2.26 -17.47
CA ARG A 526 13.01 2.68 -16.23
C ARG A 526 11.53 2.30 -16.28
N ARG A 527 11.07 1.62 -15.23
CA ARG A 527 9.65 1.28 -15.06
C ARG A 527 8.84 2.54 -14.81
N ILE A 528 7.88 2.82 -15.69
CA ILE A 528 6.97 3.97 -15.59
C ILE A 528 5.65 3.51 -14.99
N LEU A 529 5.22 4.16 -13.91
CA LEU A 529 3.90 3.93 -13.30
C LEU A 529 3.00 5.12 -13.64
N THR A 530 2.28 5.06 -14.75
CA THR A 530 1.35 6.12 -15.16
C THR A 530 0.32 5.63 -16.18
N ALA A 531 -0.82 6.30 -16.27
CA ALA A 531 -1.87 6.02 -17.24
C ALA A 531 -1.42 6.15 -18.71
N SER A 532 -0.28 6.84 -18.95
CA SER A 532 0.31 7.05 -20.28
C SER A 532 1.38 6.03 -20.68
N GLN A 533 1.66 5.01 -19.86
CA GLN A 533 2.81 4.08 -20.05
C GLN A 533 2.87 3.47 -21.46
N GLY A 534 1.74 2.99 -22.00
CA GLY A 534 1.70 2.37 -23.33
C GLY A 534 2.01 3.31 -24.50
N GLN A 535 1.92 4.64 -24.29
CA GLN A 535 2.17 5.65 -25.32
C GLN A 535 3.65 6.04 -25.39
N VAL A 536 4.34 5.99 -24.26
CA VAL A 536 5.70 6.53 -24.12
C VAL A 536 6.79 5.45 -24.32
N ASN A 537 6.39 4.17 -24.33
CA ASN A 537 7.23 3.04 -24.75
C ASN A 537 7.27 2.85 -26.29
N LYS A 538 6.84 3.85 -27.06
CA LYS A 538 6.80 3.84 -28.52
C LYS A 538 7.38 5.15 -29.05
N PRO A 539 7.91 5.15 -30.29
CA PRO A 539 8.26 6.39 -30.97
C PRO A 539 7.07 7.37 -31.01
N ILE A 540 7.37 8.68 -31.02
CA ILE A 540 6.35 9.74 -31.06
C ILE A 540 5.44 9.57 -32.27
N TYR A 541 4.13 9.71 -32.07
CA TYR A 541 3.12 9.63 -33.12
C TYR A 541 2.06 10.73 -32.95
N ARG A 542 1.49 11.20 -34.06
CA ARG A 542 0.59 12.38 -34.11
C ARG A 542 -0.89 12.07 -33.85
N ASP A 543 -1.27 10.80 -33.78
CA ASP A 543 -2.68 10.36 -33.78
C ASP A 543 -3.54 10.89 -32.62
N THR A 544 -2.91 11.38 -31.56
CA THR A 544 -3.63 11.92 -30.40
C THR A 544 -3.92 13.43 -30.51
N VAL A 545 -3.28 14.14 -31.45
CA VAL A 545 -3.55 15.56 -31.71
C VAL A 545 -4.78 15.68 -32.60
N GLY A 546 -5.76 16.49 -32.19
CA GLY A 546 -7.06 16.63 -32.81
C GLY A 546 -7.99 15.43 -32.61
N SER A 547 -7.65 14.49 -31.71
CA SER A 547 -8.42 13.27 -31.48
C SER A 547 -9.80 13.55 -30.88
N TRP A 548 -9.95 14.66 -30.16
CA TRP A 548 -11.23 15.11 -29.58
C TRP A 548 -12.31 15.31 -30.65
N LYS A 549 -11.94 15.63 -31.90
CA LYS A 549 -12.89 15.87 -33.01
C LYS A 549 -13.80 14.66 -33.27
N ARG A 550 -13.31 13.45 -32.99
CA ARG A 550 -14.10 12.20 -33.08
C ARG A 550 -15.25 12.13 -32.06
N TYR A 551 -15.15 12.92 -31.00
CA TYR A 551 -16.07 12.95 -29.88
C TYR A 551 -16.77 14.30 -29.72
N ARG A 552 -16.63 15.20 -30.72
CA ARG A 552 -17.08 16.60 -30.67
C ARG A 552 -18.50 16.76 -30.14
N ASP A 553 -19.42 15.91 -30.61
CA ASP A 553 -20.84 15.98 -30.27
C ASP A 553 -21.17 15.48 -28.85
N TYR A 554 -20.20 14.86 -28.17
CA TYR A 554 -20.35 14.30 -26.81
C TYR A 554 -19.58 15.09 -25.76
N VAL A 555 -18.78 16.05 -26.18
CA VAL A 555 -17.96 16.90 -25.29
C VAL A 555 -18.37 18.36 -25.34
N GLU A 556 -19.59 18.63 -25.81
CA GLU A 556 -20.16 19.98 -25.92
C GLU A 556 -20.05 20.82 -24.64
N PRO A 557 -20.23 20.28 -23.41
CA PRO A 557 -20.05 21.10 -22.21
C PRO A 557 -18.63 21.69 -22.05
N LEU A 558 -17.61 21.11 -22.69
CA LEU A 558 -16.26 21.71 -22.76
C LEU A 558 -16.18 22.87 -23.74
N LEU A 559 -17.07 22.96 -24.72
CA LEU A 559 -17.11 24.01 -25.74
C LEU A 559 -17.87 25.26 -25.28
N LEU A 560 -18.71 25.14 -24.25
CA LEU A 560 -19.44 26.27 -23.69
C LEU A 560 -18.47 27.19 -22.93
N GLU A 561 -18.13 28.32 -23.54
CA GLU A 561 -17.48 29.44 -22.87
C GLU A 561 -18.51 30.13 -21.97
N GLU A 562 -18.50 29.86 -20.67
CA GLU A 562 -19.10 30.82 -19.74
C GLU A 562 -18.03 31.80 -19.26
N PRO A 563 -18.18 33.11 -19.53
CA PRO A 563 -17.69 34.14 -18.64
C PRO A 563 -18.72 34.29 -17.50
N VAL A 564 -18.37 33.86 -16.30
CA VAL A 564 -19.14 34.28 -15.11
C VAL A 564 -18.76 35.74 -14.86
N MET A 565 -19.55 36.64 -15.43
CA MET A 565 -19.59 38.04 -15.04
C MET A 565 -19.90 38.11 -13.54
N SER A 566 -19.06 38.84 -12.81
CA SER A 566 -19.28 39.18 -11.41
C SER A 566 -20.63 39.89 -11.25
N ASP A 567 -21.53 39.31 -10.46
CA ASP A 567 -22.66 40.02 -9.88
C ASP A 567 -22.14 41.05 -8.87
N SER A 568 -21.67 42.19 -9.38
CA SER A 568 -21.32 43.37 -8.59
C SER A 568 -21.68 44.65 -9.32
N ALA A 569 -22.84 44.68 -9.98
CA ALA A 569 -23.37 45.88 -10.61
C ALA A 569 -24.92 45.86 -10.70
N ASN A 570 -25.62 45.74 -9.58
CA ASN A 570 -27.05 46.09 -9.55
C ASN A 570 -27.59 46.56 -8.19
N GLU A 571 -26.76 47.25 -7.39
CA GLU A 571 -27.21 47.91 -6.15
C GLU A 571 -27.23 49.45 -6.22
N SER A 572 -26.89 50.06 -7.36
CA SER A 572 -26.85 51.53 -7.50
C SER A 572 -28.02 52.16 -8.28
N GLN A 573 -29.11 51.42 -8.55
CA GLN A 573 -30.30 51.97 -9.24
C GLN A 573 -31.64 51.80 -8.49
N ARG A 574 -31.61 51.58 -7.17
CA ARG A 574 -32.78 51.79 -6.31
C ARG A 574 -32.44 52.75 -5.17
N ARG A 575 -32.39 54.04 -5.51
CA ARG A 575 -32.70 55.13 -4.58
C ARG A 575 -33.88 55.90 -5.13
#